data_AF-A0AA35SCZ9-F1
#
_entry.id   AF-A0AA35SCZ9-F1
#
_cell.length_a   1.000
_cell.length_b   1.000
_cell.length_c   1.000
_cell.angle_alpha   90.00
_cell.angle_beta   90.00
_cell.angle_gamma   90.00
#
_symmetry.space_group_name_H-M   'P 1'
#
loop_
_entity.id
_entity.type
_entity.pdbx_description
1 polymer ?
#
loop_
_entity_poly.entity_id
_entity_poly.type
_entity_poly.pdbx_seq_one_letter_code
_entity_poly.pdbx_strand_id
1 'polypeptide(L)'
;METEERGALQEGEGDLVRENGDGSEDPDTGEDTVSTSDEKGEENVARDEEKVGTSVVDTAAPTDAVNSDHDPTVHHPLSLSWCFSFNHSLPVHNISTDSRRMVFYVAGHTGVLFDCENNRQCLLQGHGNPITCVGVSGDKRWLVTGDQGHHPLLIVWDSFSGYCKLYLHAA
;
A
#
# COMPACT_ATOMS: atom_id res chain seq x y z
N MET A 1 51.06 -19.97 22.30
CA MET A 1 50.46 -20.01 20.96
C MET A 1 49.58 -18.77 20.89
N GLU A 2 50.09 -17.55 20.63
CA GLU A 2 50.90 -17.11 19.46
C GLU A 2 50.26 -17.68 18.18
N THR A 3 49.75 -16.92 17.20
CA THR A 3 50.07 -15.61 16.59
C THR A 3 48.79 -15.02 15.92
N GLU A 4 48.50 -13.71 15.83
CA GLU A 4 48.93 -12.71 14.80
C GLU A 4 49.01 -13.28 13.35
N GLU A 5 48.56 -12.67 12.23
CA GLU A 5 48.59 -11.27 11.75
C GLU A 5 47.57 -11.02 10.59
N ARG A 6 47.07 -9.77 10.54
CA ARG A 6 46.96 -8.78 9.43
C ARG A 6 46.59 -9.15 7.97
N GLY A 7 45.79 -8.25 7.37
CA GLY A 7 45.78 -7.95 5.94
C GLY A 7 44.86 -6.77 5.59
N ALA A 8 45.42 -5.58 5.40
CA ALA A 8 44.76 -4.37 4.88
C ALA A 8 45.55 -3.84 3.67
N LEU A 9 44.87 -3.50 2.57
CA LEU A 9 45.30 -2.69 1.40
C LEU A 9 43.98 -2.15 0.77
N GLN A 10 43.61 -0.87 0.77
CA GLN A 10 44.14 0.38 0.19
C GLN A 10 43.78 0.64 -1.31
N GLU A 11 42.87 1.62 -1.47
CA GLU A 11 42.71 2.72 -2.46
C GLU A 11 42.81 2.53 -3.98
N GLY A 12 41.98 3.32 -4.69
CA GLY A 12 42.10 3.67 -6.10
C GLY A 12 41.05 4.71 -6.53
N GLU A 13 41.42 6.00 -6.45
CA GLU A 13 40.71 7.14 -7.05
C GLU A 13 40.80 7.15 -8.60
N GLY A 14 39.83 7.79 -9.25
CA GLY A 14 39.87 8.12 -10.67
C GLY A 14 38.82 9.19 -11.01
N ASP A 15 39.26 10.44 -11.07
CA ASP A 15 38.55 11.65 -11.52
C ASP A 15 38.70 11.85 -13.05
N LEU A 16 37.91 12.76 -13.66
CA LEU A 16 38.13 13.53 -14.94
C LEU A 16 36.83 13.80 -15.78
N VAL A 17 36.08 14.85 -15.44
CA VAL A 17 35.90 16.18 -16.13
C VAL A 17 35.83 16.33 -17.70
N ARG A 18 34.70 16.94 -18.19
CA ARG A 18 34.43 17.94 -19.31
C ARG A 18 34.55 17.51 -20.81
N GLU A 19 33.93 18.13 -21.84
CA GLU A 19 32.96 19.24 -22.09
C GLU A 19 32.48 19.22 -23.59
N ASN A 20 31.31 19.84 -23.82
CA ASN A 20 30.82 20.68 -24.95
C ASN A 20 30.85 20.27 -26.45
N GLY A 21 29.74 20.59 -27.12
CA GLY A 21 29.65 20.82 -28.57
C GLY A 21 28.44 21.72 -28.88
N ASP A 22 28.72 22.94 -29.35
CA ASP A 22 27.78 23.98 -29.75
C ASP A 22 27.26 23.78 -31.19
N GLY A 23 26.29 24.61 -31.60
CA GLY A 23 25.81 24.68 -32.97
C GLY A 23 24.62 25.64 -33.10
N SER A 24 24.93 26.92 -33.22
CA SER A 24 24.01 28.03 -33.56
C SER A 24 23.82 28.14 -35.08
N GLU A 25 22.66 28.58 -35.56
CA GLU A 25 22.49 29.49 -36.73
C GLU A 25 20.99 29.88 -36.94
N ASP A 26 20.69 31.18 -36.76
CA ASP A 26 19.56 31.94 -37.35
C ASP A 26 20.10 32.68 -38.62
N PRO A 27 19.37 33.55 -39.37
CA PRO A 27 17.92 33.78 -39.60
C PRO A 27 17.55 33.90 -41.13
N ASP A 28 16.26 33.99 -41.51
CA ASP A 28 15.85 34.91 -42.59
C ASP A 28 14.36 35.32 -42.52
N THR A 29 14.18 36.55 -42.98
CA THR A 29 13.09 37.52 -42.96
C THR A 29 11.94 37.27 -43.95
N GLY A 30 10.77 37.89 -43.70
CA GLY A 30 9.69 38.00 -44.68
C GLY A 30 8.37 38.50 -44.09
N GLU A 31 8.04 39.75 -44.39
CA GLU A 31 6.85 40.52 -43.99
C GLU A 31 5.56 40.01 -44.67
N ASP A 32 4.37 40.18 -44.05
CA ASP A 32 3.27 40.99 -44.62
C ASP A 32 1.90 40.87 -43.92
N THR A 33 1.40 42.05 -43.54
CA THR A 33 0.01 42.56 -43.65
C THR A 33 -1.15 42.08 -42.73
N VAL A 34 -1.89 43.11 -42.30
CA VAL A 34 -3.07 43.17 -41.42
C VAL A 34 -4.34 42.59 -42.04
N SER A 35 -5.17 41.93 -41.23
CA SER A 35 -6.64 42.10 -41.26
C SER A 35 -7.29 41.71 -39.93
N THR A 36 -8.21 42.56 -39.49
CA THR A 36 -9.04 42.45 -38.28
C THR A 36 -10.26 41.56 -38.50
N SER A 37 -10.62 40.72 -37.52
CA SER A 37 -12.02 40.33 -37.27
C SER A 37 -12.18 39.92 -35.81
N ASP A 38 -13.11 40.59 -35.13
CA ASP A 38 -13.57 40.25 -33.78
C ASP A 38 -14.32 38.90 -33.81
N GLU A 39 -13.78 37.89 -33.15
CA GLU A 39 -14.58 36.74 -32.70
C GLU A 39 -14.40 36.58 -31.18
N LYS A 40 -15.49 36.84 -30.46
CA LYS A 40 -15.65 36.51 -29.04
C LYS A 40 -15.63 34.99 -28.89
N GLY A 41 -14.46 34.43 -28.61
CA GLY A 41 -14.35 33.08 -28.08
C GLY A 41 -14.81 33.07 -26.63
N GLU A 42 -15.97 32.45 -26.37
CA GLU A 42 -16.38 32.08 -25.02
C GLU A 42 -15.38 31.03 -24.50
N GLU A 43 -14.47 31.47 -23.64
CA GLU A 43 -13.61 30.59 -22.85
C GLU A 43 -14.51 29.83 -21.87
N ASN A 44 -15.00 28.66 -22.30
CA ASN A 44 -15.55 27.67 -21.39
C ASN A 44 -14.40 27.12 -20.56
N VAL A 45 -14.11 27.80 -19.45
CA VAL A 45 -13.34 27.23 -18.34
C VAL A 45 -14.19 26.09 -17.77
N ALA A 46 -14.03 24.91 -18.36
CA ALA A 46 -14.45 23.68 -17.74
C ALA A 46 -13.67 23.60 -16.43
N ARG A 47 -14.37 23.91 -15.33
CA ARG A 47 -13.91 23.51 -14.01
C ARG A 47 -13.83 22.00 -14.07
N ASP A 48 -12.62 21.47 -14.14
CA ASP A 48 -12.36 20.09 -13.75
C ASP A 48 -12.89 19.97 -12.33
N GLU A 49 -14.06 19.37 -12.19
CA GLU A 49 -14.52 18.87 -10.91
C GLU A 49 -13.49 17.82 -10.52
N GLU A 50 -12.52 18.23 -9.70
CA GLU A 50 -11.67 17.32 -8.95
C GLU A 50 -12.63 16.42 -8.17
N LYS A 51 -12.92 15.26 -8.76
CA LYS A 51 -13.74 14.23 -8.14
C LYS A 51 -12.93 13.77 -6.96
N VAL A 52 -13.15 14.41 -5.81
CA VAL A 52 -12.57 14.03 -4.52
C VAL A 52 -12.81 12.55 -4.39
N GLY A 53 -11.76 11.77 -4.62
CA GLY A 53 -11.83 10.32 -4.62
C GLY A 53 -12.23 9.90 -3.22
N THR A 54 -13.49 9.51 -3.04
CA THR A 54 -13.95 8.90 -1.80
C THR A 54 -13.10 7.66 -1.56
N SER A 55 -12.44 7.60 -0.39
CA SER A 55 -11.49 6.53 -0.08
C SER A 55 -12.17 5.16 -0.15
N VAL A 56 -11.47 4.14 -0.65
CA VAL A 56 -12.01 2.76 -0.78
C VAL A 56 -12.50 2.22 0.56
N VAL A 57 -11.91 2.68 1.67
CA VAL A 57 -12.34 2.33 3.03
C VAL A 57 -13.68 2.96 3.43
N ASP A 58 -14.05 4.11 2.86
CA ASP A 58 -15.26 4.84 3.24
C ASP A 58 -16.51 4.23 2.59
N THR A 59 -16.35 3.62 1.41
CA THR A 59 -17.43 2.99 0.63
C THR A 59 -17.53 1.48 0.81
N ALA A 60 -16.61 0.86 1.55
CA ALA A 60 -16.50 -0.59 1.68
C ALA A 60 -17.77 -1.23 2.28
N ALA A 61 -18.30 -2.24 1.58
CA ALA A 61 -19.35 -3.10 2.09
C ALA A 61 -18.76 -4.22 2.98
N PRO A 62 -19.58 -4.84 3.86
CA PRO A 62 -19.08 -5.71 4.93
C PRO A 62 -18.30 -6.97 4.49
N THR A 63 -18.31 -7.33 3.22
CA THR A 63 -17.65 -8.52 2.65
C THR A 63 -16.66 -8.21 1.53
N ASP A 64 -16.37 -6.94 1.25
CA ASP A 64 -15.47 -6.55 0.14
C ASP A 64 -14.05 -7.07 0.32
N ALA A 65 -13.59 -7.20 1.57
CA ALA A 65 -12.27 -7.70 1.95
C ALA A 65 -12.01 -9.10 1.40
N VAL A 66 -13.01 -9.98 1.49
CA VAL A 66 -12.93 -11.39 1.09
C VAL A 66 -13.40 -11.64 -0.34
N ASN A 67 -14.18 -10.70 -0.89
CA ASN A 67 -14.71 -10.74 -2.25
C ASN A 67 -13.91 -9.93 -3.26
N SER A 68 -12.77 -9.36 -2.85
CA SER A 68 -11.81 -8.77 -3.78
C SER A 68 -11.27 -9.87 -4.68
N ASP A 69 -12.00 -10.12 -5.77
CA ASP A 69 -11.57 -10.93 -6.90
C ASP A 69 -10.29 -10.28 -7.42
N HIS A 70 -9.16 -10.77 -6.91
CA HIS A 70 -7.89 -10.47 -7.52
C HIS A 70 -8.00 -10.97 -8.95
N ASP A 71 -7.85 -10.04 -9.90
CA ASP A 71 -7.77 -10.38 -11.31
C ASP A 71 -6.74 -11.51 -11.48
N PRO A 72 -7.11 -12.69 -12.01
CA PRO A 72 -6.21 -13.81 -12.14
C PRO A 72 -4.99 -13.49 -13.01
N THR A 73 -5.04 -12.41 -13.79
CA THR A 73 -3.96 -11.93 -14.65
C THR A 73 -2.96 -11.02 -13.93
N VAL A 74 -3.27 -10.54 -12.72
CA VAL A 74 -2.43 -9.64 -11.91
C VAL A 74 -1.96 -10.35 -10.62
N HIS A 75 -1.78 -11.68 -10.68
CA HIS A 75 -1.14 -12.38 -9.58
C HIS A 75 0.39 -12.29 -9.68
N HIS A 76 0.97 -11.60 -8.71
CA HIS A 76 2.40 -11.72 -8.46
C HIS A 76 2.72 -13.19 -8.12
N PRO A 77 3.85 -13.74 -8.60
CA PRO A 77 4.17 -15.17 -8.47
C PRO A 77 4.29 -15.66 -7.02
N LEU A 78 4.39 -14.73 -6.05
CA LEU A 78 4.51 -15.00 -4.62
C LEU A 78 3.38 -14.36 -3.79
N SER A 79 2.23 -14.08 -4.41
CA SER A 79 1.06 -13.58 -3.68
C SER A 79 0.54 -14.64 -2.70
N LEU A 80 0.33 -14.23 -1.45
CA LEU A 80 -0.19 -15.11 -0.41
C LEU A 80 -1.66 -15.40 -0.72
N SER A 81 -2.02 -16.68 -0.86
CA SER A 81 -3.39 -17.09 -1.18
C SER A 81 -4.16 -17.63 0.01
N TRP A 82 -3.46 -18.27 0.95
CA TRP A 82 -4.09 -18.93 2.10
C TRP A 82 -3.13 -19.08 3.28
N CYS A 83 -3.69 -19.04 4.49
CA CYS A 83 -3.00 -19.38 5.73
C CYS A 83 -3.67 -20.59 6.40
N PHE A 84 -2.85 -21.60 6.67
CA PHE A 84 -3.23 -22.79 7.45
C PHE A 84 -2.55 -22.72 8.81
N SER A 85 -3.25 -22.22 9.84
CA SER A 85 -2.91 -22.26 11.28
C SER A 85 -3.58 -21.06 11.98
N PHE A 86 -3.55 -21.06 13.31
CA PHE A 86 -3.84 -19.90 14.14
C PHE A 86 -2.93 -19.88 15.38
N ASN A 87 -2.70 -18.70 15.95
CA ASN A 87 -1.97 -18.53 17.18
C ASN A 87 -2.89 -18.77 18.39
N HIS A 88 -2.72 -19.91 19.07
CA HIS A 88 -3.54 -20.31 20.23
C HIS A 88 -3.37 -19.42 21.46
N SER A 89 -2.32 -18.59 21.51
CA SER A 89 -2.10 -17.64 22.60
C SER A 89 -2.87 -16.33 22.41
N LEU A 90 -3.48 -16.12 21.24
CA LEU A 90 -4.30 -14.95 20.94
C LEU A 90 -5.77 -15.34 20.77
N PRO A 91 -6.70 -14.43 21.12
CA PRO A 91 -8.12 -14.70 20.94
C PRO A 91 -8.49 -14.80 19.46
N VAL A 92 -9.46 -15.65 19.18
CA VAL A 92 -10.18 -15.68 17.90
C VAL A 92 -11.45 -14.84 18.07
N HIS A 93 -11.62 -13.83 17.23
CA HIS A 93 -12.74 -12.90 17.32
C HIS A 93 -13.85 -13.26 16.34
N ASN A 94 -15.05 -13.47 16.85
CA ASN A 94 -16.25 -13.52 16.02
C ASN A 94 -16.63 -12.09 15.61
N ILE A 95 -16.44 -11.76 14.33
CA ILE A 95 -16.75 -10.45 13.74
C ILE A 95 -17.95 -10.52 12.79
N SER A 96 -18.77 -11.56 12.93
CA SER A 96 -20.02 -11.73 12.19
C SER A 96 -21.00 -10.61 12.52
N THR A 97 -21.71 -10.11 11.51
CA THR A 97 -22.82 -9.15 11.63
C THR A 97 -24.09 -9.82 11.06
N ASP A 98 -25.22 -9.11 11.01
CA ASP A 98 -26.42 -9.64 10.38
C ASP A 98 -26.21 -9.93 8.87
N SER A 99 -25.28 -9.20 8.25
CA SER A 99 -24.98 -9.28 6.83
C SER A 99 -23.71 -10.06 6.47
N ARG A 100 -22.95 -10.58 7.45
CA ARG A 100 -21.72 -11.36 7.19
C ARG A 100 -21.44 -12.40 8.26
N ARG A 101 -20.84 -13.53 7.86
CA ARG A 101 -20.33 -14.55 8.79
C ARG A 101 -18.81 -14.62 8.69
N MET A 102 -18.15 -13.91 9.58
CA MET A 102 -16.71 -13.74 9.54
C MET A 102 -16.05 -13.97 10.89
N VAL A 103 -14.85 -14.53 10.84
CA VAL A 103 -13.97 -14.74 11.98
C VAL A 103 -12.65 -14.06 11.70
N PHE A 104 -12.10 -13.40 12.72
CA PHE A 104 -10.75 -12.83 12.69
C PHE A 104 -9.83 -13.61 13.63
N TYR A 105 -8.66 -14.00 13.14
CA TYR A 105 -7.61 -14.65 13.92
C TYR A 105 -6.23 -14.28 13.38
N VAL A 106 -5.19 -14.65 14.13
CA VAL A 106 -3.79 -14.38 13.76
C VAL A 106 -3.09 -15.68 13.41
N ALA A 107 -2.28 -15.67 12.36
CA ALA A 107 -1.37 -16.74 11.98
C ALA A 107 0.06 -16.16 11.82
N GLY A 108 0.89 -16.28 12.86
CA GLY A 108 2.25 -15.75 12.85
C GLY A 108 2.30 -14.22 12.80
N HIS A 109 2.78 -13.67 11.68
CA HIS A 109 2.84 -12.21 11.42
C HIS A 109 1.67 -11.71 10.55
N THR A 110 0.69 -12.56 10.26
CA THR A 110 -0.44 -12.24 9.37
C THR A 110 -1.75 -12.29 10.13
N GLY A 111 -2.58 -11.25 9.97
CA GLY A 111 -3.98 -11.30 10.39
C GLY A 111 -4.83 -11.99 9.32
N VAL A 112 -5.80 -12.81 9.70
CA VAL A 112 -6.67 -13.53 8.77
C VAL A 112 -8.12 -13.19 9.05
N LEU A 113 -8.79 -12.69 8.01
CA LEU A 113 -10.25 -12.59 7.97
C LEU A 113 -10.78 -13.77 7.18
N PHE A 114 -11.54 -14.62 7.84
CA PHE A 114 -12.12 -15.81 7.22
C PHE A 114 -13.62 -15.67 7.08
N ASP A 115 -14.09 -15.74 5.84
CA ASP A 115 -15.50 -15.84 5.49
C ASP A 115 -15.94 -17.30 5.56
N CYS A 116 -16.79 -17.60 6.54
CA CYS A 116 -17.28 -18.94 6.79
C CYS A 116 -18.38 -19.38 5.82
N GLU A 117 -19.07 -18.44 5.15
CA GLU A 117 -20.13 -18.76 4.19
C GLU A 117 -19.54 -19.13 2.83
N ASN A 118 -18.59 -18.34 2.35
CA ASN A 118 -18.00 -18.52 1.02
C ASN A 118 -16.66 -19.28 1.04
N ASN A 119 -16.15 -19.61 2.23
CA ASN A 119 -14.85 -20.27 2.42
C ASN A 119 -13.71 -19.51 1.73
N ARG A 120 -13.61 -18.19 2.00
CA ARG A 120 -12.58 -17.30 1.46
C ARG A 120 -11.77 -16.67 2.61
N GLN A 121 -10.51 -16.38 2.34
CA GLN A 121 -9.63 -15.65 3.26
C GLN A 121 -9.22 -14.31 2.68
N CYS A 122 -9.20 -13.29 3.53
CA CYS A 122 -8.48 -12.06 3.30
C CYS A 122 -7.31 -11.99 4.28
N LEU A 123 -6.12 -11.72 3.75
CA LEU A 123 -4.84 -11.85 4.44
C LEU A 123 -4.27 -10.45 4.69
N LEU A 124 -4.26 -10.06 5.96
CA LEU A 124 -3.81 -8.76 6.42
C LEU A 124 -2.29 -8.79 6.64
N GLN A 125 -1.54 -8.40 5.62
CA GLN A 125 -0.07 -8.45 5.58
C GLN A 125 0.55 -7.07 5.82
N GLY A 126 1.56 -6.98 6.68
CA GLY A 126 2.29 -5.73 6.94
C GLY A 126 3.26 -5.78 8.12
N HIS A 127 3.02 -6.67 9.09
CA HIS A 127 3.93 -6.87 10.22
C HIS A 127 5.21 -7.60 9.80
N GLY A 128 6.36 -7.08 10.27
CA GLY A 128 7.66 -7.72 10.11
C GLY A 128 8.00 -8.67 11.28
N ASN A 129 7.30 -8.54 12.41
CA ASN A 129 7.50 -9.36 13.60
C ASN A 129 6.24 -10.19 13.92
N PRO A 130 6.32 -11.20 14.80
CA PRO A 130 5.14 -11.93 15.26
C PRO A 130 4.12 -11.00 15.91
N ILE A 131 2.86 -11.12 15.49
CA ILE A 131 1.76 -10.40 16.12
C ILE A 131 1.56 -10.96 17.53
N THR A 132 1.53 -10.08 18.52
CA THR A 132 1.45 -10.41 19.95
C THR A 132 0.21 -9.83 20.63
N CYS A 133 -0.49 -8.90 19.99
CA CYS A 133 -1.76 -8.41 20.50
C CYS A 133 -2.73 -8.04 19.37
N VAL A 134 -4.02 -8.13 19.70
CA VAL A 134 -5.12 -7.80 18.78
C VAL A 134 -6.25 -7.09 19.50
N GLY A 135 -7.00 -6.27 18.78
CA GLY A 135 -8.22 -5.62 19.24
C GLY A 135 -9.24 -5.48 18.12
N VAL A 136 -10.52 -5.47 18.50
CA VAL A 136 -11.65 -5.31 17.57
C VAL A 136 -12.58 -4.25 18.13
N SER A 137 -13.03 -3.32 17.29
CA SER A 137 -14.01 -2.32 17.69
C SER A 137 -15.39 -2.93 17.96
N GLY A 138 -16.22 -2.27 18.79
CA GLY A 138 -17.55 -2.77 19.14
C GLY A 138 -18.51 -2.91 17.94
N ASP A 139 -18.34 -2.07 16.92
CA ASP A 139 -19.06 -2.14 15.65
C ASP A 139 -18.49 -3.18 14.67
N LYS A 140 -17.40 -3.87 15.06
CA LYS A 140 -16.71 -4.92 14.29
C LYS A 140 -16.09 -4.43 12.99
N ARG A 141 -16.02 -3.12 12.74
CA ARG A 141 -15.43 -2.57 11.51
C ARG A 141 -13.91 -2.49 11.60
N TRP A 142 -13.38 -1.99 12.70
CA TRP A 142 -11.95 -1.73 12.88
C TRP A 142 -11.26 -2.87 13.62
N LEU A 143 -10.09 -3.25 13.12
CA LEU A 143 -9.21 -4.20 13.76
C LEU A 143 -7.87 -3.54 14.02
N VAL A 144 -7.24 -3.88 15.14
CA VAL A 144 -5.89 -3.45 15.47
C VAL A 144 -5.05 -4.68 15.69
N THR A 145 -3.87 -4.72 15.07
CA THR A 145 -2.84 -5.74 15.30
C THR A 145 -1.57 -5.06 15.76
N GLY A 146 -0.91 -5.63 16.76
CA GLY A 146 0.39 -5.17 17.25
C GLY A 146 1.39 -6.29 17.28
N ASP A 147 2.62 -5.99 16.88
CA ASP A 147 3.73 -6.92 16.92
C ASP A 147 4.76 -6.57 18.01
N GLN A 148 5.65 -7.52 18.29
CA GLN A 148 6.77 -7.33 19.20
C GLN A 148 8.05 -7.79 18.52
N GLY A 149 9.04 -6.92 18.43
CA GLY A 149 10.34 -7.23 17.85
C GLY A 149 11.13 -5.98 17.50
N HIS A 150 11.97 -6.08 16.48
CA HIS A 150 12.74 -4.94 15.99
C HIS A 150 11.81 -4.02 15.19
N HIS A 151 11.77 -2.72 15.50
CA HIS A 151 10.83 -1.77 14.91
C HIS A 151 9.35 -2.19 15.04
N PRO A 152 8.82 -2.26 16.27
CA PRO A 152 7.47 -2.75 16.50
C PRO A 152 6.41 -1.85 15.84
N LEU A 153 5.40 -2.49 15.27
CA LEU A 153 4.30 -1.82 14.56
C LEU A 153 2.95 -2.10 15.22
N LEU A 154 2.11 -1.07 15.19
CA LEU A 154 0.66 -1.18 15.33
C LEU A 154 0.01 -0.87 13.99
N ILE A 155 -0.90 -1.73 13.54
CA ILE A 155 -1.59 -1.57 12.26
C ILE A 155 -3.09 -1.56 12.49
N VAL A 156 -3.77 -0.57 11.91
CA VAL A 156 -5.24 -0.45 11.94
C VAL A 156 -5.80 -0.86 10.59
N TRP A 157 -6.70 -1.85 10.61
CA TRP A 157 -7.33 -2.41 9.44
C TRP A 157 -8.81 -2.09 9.40
N ASP A 158 -9.33 -1.85 8.21
CA ASP A 158 -10.76 -1.93 7.96
C ASP A 158 -11.14 -3.37 7.61
N SER A 159 -11.93 -4.03 8.47
CA SER A 159 -12.37 -5.41 8.23
C SER A 159 -13.38 -5.55 7.10
N PHE A 160 -13.93 -4.45 6.59
CA PHE A 160 -14.90 -4.48 5.49
C PHE A 160 -14.17 -4.55 4.16
N SER A 161 -13.08 -3.80 3.99
CA SER A 161 -12.27 -3.79 2.77
C SER A 161 -10.98 -4.59 2.83
N GLY A 162 -10.47 -4.91 4.02
CA GLY A 162 -9.17 -5.56 4.21
C GLY A 162 -7.98 -4.61 4.06
N TYR A 163 -8.19 -3.33 3.75
CA TYR A 163 -7.12 -2.37 3.62
C TYR A 163 -6.61 -1.89 4.98
N CYS A 164 -5.29 -1.70 5.06
CA CYS A 164 -4.68 -0.96 6.15
C CYS A 164 -4.99 0.53 6.02
N LYS A 165 -5.46 1.14 7.10
CA LYS A 165 -5.71 2.58 7.18
C LYS A 165 -4.55 3.37 7.77
N LEU A 166 -3.81 2.79 8.73
CA LEU A 166 -2.72 3.49 9.43
C LEU A 166 -1.69 2.50 10.01
N TYR A 167 -0.42 2.90 9.97
CA TYR A 167 0.68 2.26 10.71
C TYR A 167 1.22 3.24 11.76
N LEU A 168 1.43 2.77 12.99
CA LEU A 168 2.05 3.54 14.06
C LEU A 168 3.33 2.82 14.51
N HIS A 169 4.43 3.55 14.57
CA HIS A 169 5.67 3.06 15.16
C HIS A 169 5.56 3.16 16.68
N ALA A 170 5.80 2.05 17.39
CA ALA A 170 5.94 2.12 18.84
C ALA A 170 7.30 2.76 19.16
N ALA A 171 7.27 3.84 19.94
CA ALA A 171 8.42 4.67 20.32
C ALA A 171 9.33 4.01 21.36
#